data_AF-A0A953EA88-F1
#
_entry.id   AF-A0A953EA88-F1
#
_cell.length_a   1.000
_cell.length_b   1.000
_cell.length_c   1.000
_cell.angle_alpha   90.00
_cell.angle_beta   90.00
_cell.angle_gamma   90.00
#
_symmetry.space_group_name_H-M   'P 1'
#
loop_
_entity.id
_entity.type
_entity.pdbx_description
1 polymer ?
#
loop_
_entity_poly.entity_id
_entity_poly.type
_entity_poly.pdbx_seq_one_letter_code
_entity_poly.pdbx_strand_id
1 'polypeptide(L)'
;MRRAGLLLLLAMAACAQVTQPPPPPPPADLVAGAADPTRAAIMAVAAAFADRGENLAGRPAAAAQAAAQLEFIVEDLPRNPRWSAMPDSIQLDLLLARSELRDALGVAETAAPDAVIEALLRAARALRAGDRPAAAAALPAPLFRPGGARSVARLGELGPLPQVANATALAAQTVEQLDLGGNLSSTQLPERTGGIGNITTPGNPTGY
;
A
#
# COMPACT_ATOMS: atom_id res chain seq x y z
N MET A 1 -21.99 -30.50 38.80
CA MET A 1 -21.72 -31.21 37.52
C MET A 1 -21.99 -30.39 36.24
N ARG A 2 -22.62 -29.19 36.28
CA ARG A 2 -22.88 -28.37 35.08
C ARG A 2 -21.73 -27.46 34.60
N ARG A 3 -20.64 -27.31 35.36
CA ARG A 3 -19.49 -26.44 35.01
C ARG A 3 -18.46 -27.10 34.10
N ALA A 4 -18.41 -28.44 34.07
CA ALA A 4 -17.44 -29.18 33.25
C ALA A 4 -17.77 -29.16 31.75
N GLY A 5 -19.05 -29.03 31.37
CA GLY A 5 -19.46 -29.00 29.97
C GLY A 5 -19.10 -27.71 29.23
N LEU A 6 -18.94 -26.58 29.94
CA LEU A 6 -18.65 -25.29 29.31
C LEU A 6 -17.17 -25.17 28.87
N LEU A 7 -16.25 -25.81 29.61
CA LEU A 7 -14.81 -25.80 29.31
C LEU A 7 -14.46 -26.63 28.06
N LEU A 8 -15.25 -27.68 27.77
CA LEU A 8 -15.00 -28.54 26.60
C LEU A 8 -15.41 -27.86 25.28
N LEU A 9 -16.39 -26.95 25.30
CA LEU A 9 -16.83 -26.21 24.11
C LEU A 9 -15.87 -25.07 23.72
N LEU A 10 -15.16 -24.44 24.67
CA LEU A 10 -14.14 -23.44 24.35
C LEU A 10 -12.87 -24.04 23.73
N ALA A 11 -12.53 -25.29 24.06
CA ALA A 11 -11.31 -25.93 23.54
C ALA A 11 -11.38 -26.28 22.04
N MET A 12 -12.59 -26.47 21.47
CA MET A 12 -12.77 -26.79 20.05
C MET A 12 -12.84 -25.55 19.14
N ALA A 13 -13.12 -24.35 19.66
CA ALA A 13 -13.15 -23.12 18.86
C ALA A 13 -11.75 -22.54 18.58
N ALA A 14 -10.71 -23.00 19.29
CA ALA A 14 -9.35 -22.45 19.18
C ALA A 14 -8.53 -22.97 17.99
N CYS A 15 -8.97 -24.05 17.32
CA CYS A 15 -8.28 -24.57 16.12
C CYS A 15 -8.76 -23.95 14.81
N ALA A 16 -9.78 -23.09 14.84
CA ALA A 16 -10.11 -22.23 13.71
C ALA A 16 -9.29 -20.93 13.76
N GLN A 17 -8.00 -21.03 14.12
CA GLN A 17 -7.04 -19.96 14.01
C GLN A 17 -6.83 -19.69 12.52
N VAL A 18 -7.70 -18.82 12.01
CA VAL A 18 -7.73 -18.11 10.74
C VAL A 18 -6.37 -18.15 10.02
N THR A 19 -6.20 -19.11 9.11
CA THR A 19 -5.25 -19.01 8.02
C THR A 19 -5.83 -18.03 7.02
N GLN A 20 -5.68 -16.73 7.28
CA GLN A 20 -5.97 -15.72 6.28
C GLN A 20 -4.97 -15.95 5.13
N PRO A 21 -5.44 -16.21 3.89
CA PRO A 21 -4.55 -16.32 2.76
C PRO A 21 -3.75 -15.00 2.63
N PRO A 22 -2.46 -15.07 2.26
CA PRO A 22 -1.65 -13.88 2.08
C PRO A 22 -2.32 -12.96 1.05
N PRO A 23 -2.24 -11.63 1.24
CA PRO A 23 -2.80 -10.70 0.27
C PRO A 23 -2.16 -10.92 -1.11
N PRO A 24 -2.93 -10.71 -2.19
CA PRO A 24 -2.39 -10.81 -3.54
C PRO A 24 -1.24 -9.80 -3.73
N PRO A 25 -0.23 -10.12 -4.56
CA PRO A 25 0.84 -9.18 -4.84
C PRO A 25 0.28 -7.92 -5.52
N PRO A 26 0.90 -6.74 -5.30
CA PRO A 26 0.47 -5.51 -5.95
C PRO A 26 0.62 -5.61 -7.47
N PRO A 27 -0.18 -4.85 -8.24
CA PRO A 27 -0.03 -4.77 -9.69
C PRO A 27 1.37 -4.32 -10.09
N ALA A 28 1.97 -4.96 -11.10
CA ALA A 28 3.38 -4.75 -11.46
C ALA A 28 3.70 -3.30 -11.90
N ASP A 29 2.72 -2.56 -12.40
CA ASP A 29 2.87 -1.17 -12.83
C ASP A 29 2.56 -0.16 -11.73
N LEU A 30 2.18 -0.59 -10.53
CA LEU A 30 1.94 0.30 -9.39
C LEU A 30 3.22 1.03 -8.97
N VAL A 31 4.33 0.29 -8.83
CA VAL A 31 5.67 0.78 -8.49
C VAL A 31 6.69 -0.17 -9.11
N ALA A 32 7.38 0.29 -10.15
CA ALA A 32 8.19 -0.55 -11.04
C ALA A 32 9.29 -1.34 -10.30
N GLY A 33 9.03 -2.61 -10.00
CA GLY A 33 10.00 -3.55 -9.45
C GLY A 33 10.57 -3.19 -8.08
N ALA A 34 9.87 -2.34 -7.32
CA ALA A 34 10.34 -1.93 -6.00
C ALA A 34 10.38 -3.13 -5.03
N ALA A 35 11.48 -3.26 -4.29
CA ALA A 35 11.62 -4.30 -3.27
C ALA A 35 10.60 -4.15 -2.13
N ASP A 36 10.23 -2.91 -1.81
CA ASP A 36 9.15 -2.56 -0.88
C ASP A 36 8.15 -1.66 -1.62
N PRO A 37 7.04 -2.23 -2.12
CA PRO A 37 6.10 -1.50 -2.96
C PRO A 37 5.37 -0.39 -2.19
N THR A 38 5.05 -0.60 -0.92
CA THR A 38 4.35 0.37 -0.08
C THR A 38 5.25 1.55 0.24
N ARG A 39 6.51 1.29 0.61
CA ARG A 39 7.50 2.36 0.77
C ARG A 39 7.67 3.17 -0.51
N ALA A 40 7.84 2.50 -1.64
CA ALA A 40 8.02 3.17 -2.94
C ALA A 40 6.78 3.99 -3.33
N ALA A 41 5.58 3.48 -3.06
CA ALA A 41 4.34 4.18 -3.34
C ALA A 41 4.21 5.44 -2.47
N ILE A 42 4.51 5.37 -1.17
CA ILE A 42 4.46 6.54 -0.27
C ILE A 42 5.39 7.64 -0.78
N MET A 43 6.64 7.29 -1.12
CA MET A 43 7.61 8.25 -1.67
C MET A 43 7.15 8.85 -3.00
N ALA A 44 6.61 8.03 -3.91
CA ALA A 44 6.14 8.48 -5.21
C ALA A 44 4.93 9.42 -5.11
N VAL A 45 3.96 9.09 -4.24
CA VAL A 45 2.76 9.89 -4.03
C VAL A 45 3.10 11.22 -3.35
N ALA A 46 4.00 11.22 -2.34
CA ALA A 46 4.45 12.45 -1.70
C ALA A 46 5.12 13.40 -2.70
N ALA A 47 5.96 12.88 -3.60
CA ALA A 47 6.57 13.67 -4.67
C ALA A 47 5.53 14.15 -5.71
N ALA A 48 4.56 13.30 -6.06
CA ALA A 48 3.52 13.64 -7.04
C ALA A 48 2.58 14.75 -6.55
N PHE A 49 2.17 14.70 -5.29
CA PHE A 49 1.26 15.67 -4.68
C PHE A 49 1.97 16.80 -3.92
N ALA A 50 3.30 16.91 -4.05
CA ALA A 50 4.03 18.09 -3.62
C ALA A 50 3.39 19.36 -4.23
N ASP A 51 3.49 20.47 -3.49
CA ASP A 51 2.87 21.76 -3.87
C ASP A 51 1.38 21.62 -4.21
N ARG A 52 0.66 20.78 -3.44
CA ARG A 52 -0.78 20.51 -3.61
C ARG A 52 -1.16 19.88 -4.96
N GLY A 53 -0.20 19.22 -5.63
CA GLY A 53 -0.43 18.54 -6.90
C GLY A 53 -0.27 19.41 -8.13
N GLU A 54 0.30 20.61 -8.01
CA GLU A 54 0.63 21.46 -9.17
C GLU A 54 1.45 20.72 -10.23
N ASN A 55 2.33 19.82 -9.79
CA ASN A 55 3.14 18.96 -10.67
C ASN A 55 2.34 17.94 -11.49
N LEU A 56 1.04 17.75 -11.20
CA LEU A 56 0.14 16.85 -11.91
C LEU A 56 -0.79 17.58 -12.89
N ALA A 57 -0.85 18.92 -12.82
CA ALA A 57 -1.67 19.72 -13.73
C ALA A 57 -1.27 19.46 -15.19
N GLY A 58 -2.26 19.17 -16.04
CA GLY A 58 -2.03 18.82 -17.45
C GLY A 58 -1.36 17.46 -17.68
N ARG A 59 -1.12 16.65 -16.64
CA ARG A 59 -0.44 15.34 -16.71
C ARG A 59 -1.34 14.19 -16.25
N PRO A 60 -2.43 13.90 -17.00
CA PRO A 60 -3.47 12.97 -16.55
C PRO A 60 -2.95 11.53 -16.34
N ALA A 61 -1.91 11.11 -17.09
CA ALA A 61 -1.30 9.80 -16.90
C ALA A 61 -0.58 9.68 -15.54
N ALA A 62 0.17 10.72 -15.16
CA ALA A 62 0.89 10.77 -13.88
C ALA A 62 -0.10 10.91 -12.71
N ALA A 63 -1.14 11.71 -12.90
CA ALA A 63 -2.25 11.84 -11.95
C ALA A 63 -2.94 10.50 -11.68
N ALA A 64 -3.26 9.73 -12.73
CA ALA A 64 -3.91 8.43 -12.58
C ALA A 64 -3.02 7.43 -11.84
N GLN A 65 -1.72 7.43 -12.13
CA GLN A 65 -0.74 6.61 -11.42
C GLN A 65 -0.65 6.97 -9.93
N ALA A 66 -0.50 8.26 -9.62
CA ALA A 66 -0.40 8.74 -8.24
C ALA A 66 -1.69 8.44 -7.45
N ALA A 67 -2.85 8.56 -8.10
CA ALA A 67 -4.12 8.21 -7.50
C ALA A 67 -4.22 6.71 -7.17
N ALA A 68 -3.80 5.84 -8.09
CA ALA A 68 -3.76 4.39 -7.85
C ALA A 68 -2.80 4.02 -6.69
N GLN A 69 -1.66 4.71 -6.61
CA GLN A 69 -0.70 4.51 -5.53
C GLN A 69 -1.27 4.94 -4.17
N LEU A 70 -2.00 6.07 -4.08
CA LEU A 70 -2.65 6.48 -2.83
C LEU A 70 -3.71 5.47 -2.38
N GLU A 71 -4.55 5.00 -3.30
CA GLU A 71 -5.54 3.94 -3.02
C GLU A 71 -4.86 2.68 -2.47
N PHE A 72 -3.75 2.26 -3.08
CA PHE A 72 -2.97 1.11 -2.61
C PHE A 72 -2.39 1.31 -1.22
N ILE A 73 -1.77 2.46 -0.94
CA ILE A 73 -1.16 2.74 0.38
C ILE A 73 -2.20 2.57 1.49
N VAL A 74 -3.36 3.19 1.32
CA VAL A 74 -4.42 3.17 2.34
C VAL A 74 -4.99 1.77 2.56
N GLU A 75 -5.03 0.95 1.50
CA GLU A 75 -5.49 -0.43 1.57
C GLU A 75 -4.41 -1.37 2.16
N ASP A 76 -3.12 -1.16 1.86
CA ASP A 76 -2.02 -2.02 2.30
C ASP A 76 -1.61 -1.79 3.76
N LEU A 77 -1.49 -0.54 4.20
CA LEU A 77 -0.96 -0.18 5.52
C LEU A 77 -1.54 -1.00 6.69
N PRO A 78 -2.87 -1.11 6.89
CA PRO A 78 -3.43 -1.83 8.04
C PRO A 78 -3.28 -3.35 7.94
N ARG A 79 -3.03 -3.89 6.74
CA ARG A 79 -2.90 -5.34 6.50
C ARG A 79 -1.45 -5.82 6.56
N ASN A 80 -0.49 -4.91 6.49
CA ASN A 80 0.92 -5.23 6.35
C ASN A 80 1.66 -5.04 7.69
N PRO A 81 2.05 -6.13 8.38
CA PRO A 81 2.66 -6.06 9.72
C PRO A 81 3.94 -5.23 9.78
N ARG A 82 4.65 -5.08 8.64
CA ARG A 82 5.83 -4.23 8.52
C ARG A 82 5.56 -2.78 8.90
N TRP A 83 4.36 -2.29 8.61
CA TRP A 83 3.93 -0.91 8.86
C TRP A 83 3.21 -0.73 10.19
N SER A 84 3.19 -1.75 11.07
CA SER A 84 2.56 -1.67 12.39
C SER A 84 3.15 -0.59 13.32
N ALA A 85 4.38 -0.14 13.05
CA ALA A 85 5.00 0.98 13.77
C ALA A 85 4.53 2.36 13.27
N MET A 86 3.75 2.44 12.18
CA MET A 86 3.21 3.70 11.68
C MET A 86 2.10 4.20 12.60
N PRO A 87 2.16 5.45 13.09
CA PRO A 87 1.13 5.98 13.98
C PRO A 87 -0.26 5.96 13.35
N ASP A 88 -1.28 5.58 14.13
CA ASP A 88 -2.68 5.52 13.67
C ASP A 88 -3.19 6.86 13.14
N SER A 89 -2.67 7.97 13.67
CA SER A 89 -3.01 9.32 13.18
C SER A 89 -2.62 9.52 11.70
N ILE A 90 -1.47 8.99 11.27
CA ILE A 90 -1.02 9.09 9.87
C ILE A 90 -1.91 8.22 8.98
N GLN A 91 -2.33 7.04 9.45
CA GLN A 91 -3.26 6.19 8.70
C GLN A 91 -4.63 6.89 8.53
N LEU A 92 -5.11 7.57 9.57
CA LEU A 92 -6.34 8.37 9.50
C LEU A 92 -6.20 9.54 8.52
N ASP A 93 -5.08 10.26 8.54
CA ASP A 93 -4.82 11.37 7.61
C ASP A 93 -4.80 10.89 6.15
N LEU A 94 -4.23 9.72 5.87
CA LEU A 94 -4.23 9.11 4.54
C LEU A 94 -5.63 8.65 4.10
N LEU A 95 -6.48 8.19 5.03
CA LEU A 95 -7.90 7.90 4.74
C LEU A 95 -8.66 9.16 4.31
N LEU A 96 -8.44 10.28 5.00
CA LEU A 96 -9.02 11.58 4.64
C LEU A 96 -8.49 12.08 3.28
N ALA A 97 -7.19 11.93 3.03
CA ALA A 97 -6.59 12.23 1.73
C ALA A 97 -7.20 11.39 0.60
N ARG A 98 -7.43 10.09 0.81
CA ARG A 98 -8.13 9.24 -0.16
C ARG A 98 -9.54 9.75 -0.43
N SER A 99 -10.27 10.18 0.60
CA SER A 99 -11.60 10.77 0.41
C SER A 99 -11.56 12.01 -0.48
N GLU A 100 -10.67 12.96 -0.18
CA GLU A 100 -10.50 14.19 -0.98
C GLU A 100 -10.19 13.87 -2.45
N LEU A 101 -9.27 12.94 -2.68
CA LEU A 101 -8.91 12.50 -4.03
C LEU A 101 -10.08 11.82 -4.76
N ARG A 102 -10.81 10.93 -4.07
CA ARG A 102 -11.99 10.25 -4.64
C ARG A 102 -13.05 11.26 -5.04
N ASP A 103 -13.32 12.27 -4.22
CA ASP A 103 -14.27 13.34 -4.52
C ASP A 103 -13.84 14.15 -5.75
N ALA A 104 -12.56 14.55 -5.81
CA ALA A 104 -12.00 15.27 -6.94
C ALA A 104 -12.16 14.48 -8.26
N LEU A 105 -11.91 13.17 -8.25
CA LEU A 105 -12.01 12.30 -9.42
C LEU A 105 -13.45 11.85 -9.73
N GLY A 106 -14.36 11.98 -8.77
CA GLY A 106 -15.73 11.48 -8.84
C GLY A 106 -15.82 9.96 -8.70
N VAL A 107 -14.90 9.36 -7.93
CA VAL A 107 -14.93 7.95 -7.56
C VAL A 107 -16.10 7.72 -6.59
N ALA A 108 -16.84 6.64 -6.78
CA ALA A 108 -17.88 6.26 -5.84
C ALA A 108 -17.27 5.94 -4.47
N GLU A 109 -17.81 6.51 -3.40
CA GLU A 109 -17.33 6.29 -2.03
C GLU A 109 -17.28 4.79 -1.65
N THR A 110 -18.30 4.04 -2.09
CA THR A 110 -18.41 2.58 -1.88
C THR A 110 -17.60 1.74 -2.86
N ALA A 111 -16.83 2.34 -3.76
CA ALA A 111 -15.99 1.59 -4.69
C ALA A 111 -14.90 0.82 -3.94
N ALA A 112 -14.79 -0.46 -4.25
CA ALA A 112 -13.74 -1.33 -3.71
C ALA A 112 -12.35 -0.79 -4.15
N PRO A 113 -11.39 -0.61 -3.23
CA PRO A 113 -10.06 -0.07 -3.55
C PRO A 113 -9.36 -0.80 -4.70
N ASP A 114 -9.34 -2.14 -4.69
CA ASP A 114 -8.70 -2.94 -5.75
C ASP A 114 -9.26 -2.63 -7.15
N ALA A 115 -10.58 -2.46 -7.27
CA ALA A 115 -11.23 -2.13 -8.53
C ALA A 115 -10.86 -0.72 -9.02
N VAL A 116 -10.69 0.23 -8.08
CA VAL A 116 -10.26 1.60 -8.39
C VAL A 116 -8.79 1.62 -8.82
N ILE A 117 -7.91 0.92 -8.12
CA ILE A 117 -6.48 0.78 -8.44
C ILE A 117 -6.31 0.24 -9.87
N GLU A 118 -6.96 -0.88 -10.19
CA GLU A 118 -6.89 -1.50 -11.52
C GLU A 118 -7.41 -0.59 -12.64
N ALA A 119 -8.53 0.11 -12.39
CA ALA A 119 -9.11 1.05 -13.33
C ALA A 119 -8.16 2.22 -13.62
N LEU A 120 -7.60 2.82 -12.57
CA LEU A 120 -6.66 3.95 -12.67
C LEU A 120 -5.34 3.55 -13.34
N LEU A 121 -4.78 2.39 -13.02
CA LEU A 121 -3.57 1.87 -13.68
C LEU A 121 -3.79 1.59 -15.17
N ARG A 122 -4.95 1.00 -15.53
CA ARG A 122 -5.33 0.83 -16.94
C ARG A 122 -5.49 2.16 -17.66
N ALA A 123 -6.12 3.15 -17.03
CA ALA A 123 -6.23 4.50 -17.58
C ALA A 123 -4.85 5.17 -17.73
N ALA A 124 -3.96 5.04 -16.74
CA ALA A 124 -2.60 5.58 -16.80
C ALA A 124 -1.80 5.00 -17.98
N ARG A 125 -1.91 3.69 -18.24
CA ARG A 125 -1.30 3.03 -19.40
C ARG A 125 -1.86 3.58 -20.72
N ALA A 126 -3.18 3.65 -20.86
CA ALA A 126 -3.83 4.17 -22.08
C ALA A 126 -3.47 5.64 -22.34
N LEU A 127 -3.42 6.48 -21.29
CA LEU A 127 -3.04 7.89 -21.40
C LEU A 127 -1.58 8.07 -21.83
N ARG A 128 -0.65 7.22 -21.35
CA ARG A 128 0.75 7.21 -21.82
C ARG A 128 0.86 6.84 -23.30
N ALA A 129 -0.02 5.98 -23.79
CA ALA A 129 -0.11 5.61 -25.19
C ALA A 129 -0.83 6.66 -26.07
N GLY A 130 -1.34 7.76 -25.47
CA GLY A 130 -2.12 8.77 -26.18
C GLY A 130 -3.56 8.36 -26.49
N ASP A 131 -4.02 7.21 -25.99
CA ASP A 131 -5.35 6.66 -26.25
C ASP A 131 -6.35 7.14 -25.19
N ARG A 132 -6.88 8.36 -25.37
CA ARG A 132 -7.90 8.92 -24.48
C ARG A 132 -9.21 8.12 -24.47
N PRO A 133 -9.73 7.60 -25.61
CA PRO A 133 -10.89 6.73 -25.61
C PRO A 133 -10.71 5.47 -24.75
N ALA A 134 -9.57 4.78 -24.86
CA ALA A 134 -9.29 3.61 -24.02
C ALA A 134 -9.14 3.99 -22.54
N ALA A 135 -8.54 5.15 -22.24
CA ALA A 135 -8.47 5.65 -20.87
C ALA A 135 -9.85 5.91 -20.28
N ALA A 136 -10.79 6.48 -21.04
CA ALA A 136 -12.16 6.68 -20.60
C ALA A 136 -12.89 5.35 -20.39
N ALA A 137 -12.70 4.37 -21.29
CA ALA A 137 -13.28 3.04 -21.15
C ALA A 137 -12.74 2.29 -19.92
N ALA A 138 -11.51 2.58 -19.50
CA ALA A 138 -10.89 2.00 -18.31
C ALA A 138 -11.51 2.50 -16.99
N LEU A 139 -12.24 3.62 -17.00
CA LEU A 139 -12.87 4.25 -15.85
C LEU A 139 -14.41 4.09 -15.93
N PRO A 140 -14.97 2.92 -15.56
CA PRO A 140 -16.38 2.62 -15.79
C PRO A 140 -17.30 3.47 -14.89
N ALA A 141 -18.45 3.87 -15.43
CA ALA A 141 -19.39 4.79 -14.77
C ALA A 141 -19.87 4.37 -13.35
N PRO A 142 -20.07 3.07 -13.04
CA PRO A 142 -20.42 2.65 -11.68
C PRO A 142 -19.35 2.99 -10.63
N LEU A 143 -18.07 2.99 -11.04
CA LEU A 143 -16.95 3.35 -10.17
C LEU A 143 -16.64 4.85 -10.23
N PHE A 144 -16.86 5.49 -11.39
CA PHE A 144 -16.55 6.88 -11.66
C PHE A 144 -17.83 7.61 -12.12
N ARG A 145 -18.57 8.19 -11.17
CA ARG A 145 -19.94 8.72 -11.39
C ARG A 145 -20.06 9.86 -12.42
N PRO A 146 -19.03 10.67 -12.72
CA PRO A 146 -19.04 11.58 -13.87
C PRO A 146 -18.95 10.87 -15.23
N GLY A 147 -18.71 9.55 -15.25
CA GLY A 147 -18.35 8.78 -16.42
C GLY A 147 -16.85 8.90 -16.74
N GLY A 148 -16.31 7.88 -17.41
CA GLY A 148 -14.87 7.79 -17.64
C GLY A 148 -14.26 8.96 -18.41
N ALA A 149 -14.97 9.52 -19.40
CA ALA A 149 -14.49 10.69 -20.15
C ALA A 149 -14.31 11.92 -19.25
N ARG A 150 -15.24 12.19 -18.34
CA ARG A 150 -15.15 13.34 -17.43
C ARG A 150 -14.13 13.08 -16.31
N SER A 151 -13.99 11.86 -15.83
CA SER A 151 -12.92 11.50 -14.88
C SER A 151 -11.53 11.60 -15.51
N VAL A 152 -11.35 11.24 -16.78
CA VAL A 152 -10.09 11.50 -17.52
C VAL A 152 -9.81 12.99 -17.66
N ALA A 153 -10.82 13.83 -17.90
CA ALA A 153 -10.64 15.28 -17.91
C ALA A 153 -10.19 15.80 -16.53
N ARG A 154 -10.86 15.36 -15.46
CA ARG A 154 -10.52 15.71 -14.06
C ARG A 154 -9.09 15.31 -13.68
N LEU A 155 -8.58 14.19 -14.18
CA LEU A 155 -7.19 13.79 -13.97
C LEU A 155 -6.17 14.81 -14.53
N GLY A 156 -6.53 15.56 -15.59
CA GLY A 156 -5.69 16.63 -16.13
C GLY A 156 -5.92 17.99 -15.44
N GLU A 157 -7.00 18.12 -14.68
CA GLU A 157 -7.48 19.32 -14.00
C GLU A 157 -7.57 19.09 -12.48
N LEU A 158 -6.70 18.23 -11.92
CA LEU A 158 -6.64 18.01 -10.49
C LEU A 158 -6.36 19.36 -9.83
N GLY A 159 -7.36 19.88 -9.13
CA GLY A 159 -7.24 21.11 -8.37
C GLY A 159 -6.24 20.93 -7.22
N PRO A 160 -6.03 21.98 -6.41
CA PRO A 160 -5.23 21.83 -5.21
C PRO A 160 -5.86 20.76 -4.31
N LEU A 161 -5.06 19.77 -3.92
CA LEU A 161 -5.44 18.72 -2.99
C LEU A 161 -4.62 18.87 -1.70
N PRO A 162 -4.95 19.85 -0.84
CA PRO A 162 -4.17 20.15 0.35
C PRO A 162 -4.14 18.98 1.35
N GLN A 163 -5.24 18.23 1.51
CA GLN A 163 -5.23 17.10 2.43
C GLN A 163 -4.32 15.98 1.92
N VAL A 164 -4.39 15.67 0.62
CA VAL A 164 -3.48 14.69 -0.01
C VAL A 164 -2.02 15.09 0.14
N ALA A 165 -1.68 16.35 -0.16
CA ALA A 165 -0.31 16.83 -0.06
C ALA A 165 0.23 16.75 1.36
N ASN A 166 -0.54 17.20 2.36
CA ASN A 166 -0.11 17.18 3.75
C ASN A 166 0.05 15.75 4.29
N ALA A 167 -0.96 14.90 4.10
CA ALA A 167 -0.94 13.53 4.61
C ALA A 167 0.19 12.69 4.01
N THR A 168 0.43 12.83 2.70
CA THR A 168 1.47 12.06 2.01
C THR A 168 2.88 12.54 2.35
N ALA A 169 3.07 13.85 2.54
CA ALA A 169 4.34 14.39 3.05
C ALA A 169 4.65 13.91 4.47
N LEU A 170 3.67 13.90 5.38
CA LEU A 170 3.83 13.40 6.74
C LEU A 170 4.10 11.89 6.76
N ALA A 171 3.40 11.13 5.92
CA ALA A 171 3.66 9.69 5.76
C ALA A 171 5.09 9.44 5.29
N ALA A 172 5.58 10.19 4.30
CA ALA A 172 6.95 10.04 3.80
C ALA A 172 8.00 10.34 4.88
N GLN A 173 7.84 11.44 5.62
CA GLN A 173 8.73 11.79 6.73
C GLN A 173 8.74 10.71 7.82
N THR A 174 7.57 10.14 8.12
CA THR A 174 7.44 9.06 9.12
C THR A 174 8.18 7.80 8.68
N VAL A 175 8.07 7.42 7.40
CA VAL A 175 8.81 6.29 6.83
C VAL A 175 10.32 6.50 6.99
N GLU A 176 10.83 7.70 6.66
CA GLU A 176 12.25 8.02 6.81
C GLU A 176 12.72 7.94 8.26
N GLN A 177 11.93 8.44 9.21
CA GLN A 177 12.23 8.33 10.65
C GLN A 177 12.28 6.87 11.12
N LEU A 178 11.33 6.04 10.66
CA LEU A 178 11.28 4.62 11.00
C LEU A 178 12.44 3.83 10.39
N ASP A 179 12.91 4.20 9.19
CA ASP A 179 14.11 3.65 8.55
C ASP A 179 15.36 3.99 9.37
N LEU A 180 15.52 5.26 9.77
CA LEU A 180 16.66 5.73 10.58
C LEU A 180 16.70 5.09 11.97
N GLY A 181 15.54 4.88 12.59
CA GLY A 181 15.42 4.25 13.90
C GLY A 181 15.65 2.73 13.89
N GLY A 182 15.84 2.11 12.73
CA GLY A 182 16.00 0.66 12.59
C GLY A 182 14.72 -0.15 12.89
N ASN A 183 13.61 0.50 13.22
CA ASN A 183 12.36 -0.13 13.62
C ASN A 183 11.70 -0.95 12.49
N LEU A 184 11.97 -0.62 11.22
CA LEU A 184 11.47 -1.38 10.07
C LEU A 184 12.39 -2.54 9.65
N SER A 185 13.61 -2.58 10.17
CA SER A 185 14.64 -3.58 9.82
C SER A 185 14.74 -4.72 10.85
N SER A 186 14.18 -4.54 12.05
CA SER A 186 14.38 -5.46 13.18
C SER A 186 13.49 -6.71 13.18
N THR A 187 12.50 -6.82 12.28
CA THR A 187 11.54 -7.94 12.27
C THR A 187 11.88 -9.12 11.38
N GLN A 188 12.99 -9.16 10.65
CA GLN A 188 13.30 -10.31 9.78
C GLN A 188 14.78 -10.48 9.42
N LEU A 189 15.61 -10.85 10.39
CA LEU A 189 16.63 -11.85 10.10
C LEU A 189 16.06 -13.16 10.63
N PRO A 190 15.71 -14.16 9.78
CA PRO A 190 15.67 -15.51 10.31
C PRO A 190 17.07 -15.72 10.87
N GLU A 191 17.17 -15.93 12.18
CA GLU A 191 18.32 -16.60 12.75
C GLU A 191 18.47 -17.88 11.92
N ARG A 192 19.34 -17.84 10.92
CA ARG A 192 20.16 -18.99 10.60
C ARG A 192 20.97 -19.21 11.86
N THR A 193 20.34 -19.88 12.81
CA THR A 193 20.97 -20.78 13.75
C THR A 193 21.73 -21.75 12.88
N GLY A 194 22.91 -21.31 12.43
CA GLY A 194 23.93 -22.14 11.83
C GLY A 194 24.22 -23.17 12.90
N GLY A 195 23.72 -24.37 12.67
CA GLY A 195 23.87 -25.49 13.56
C GLY A 195 25.32 -25.61 14.00
N ILE A 196 25.51 -25.55 15.31
CA ILE A 196 26.33 -26.46 16.11
C ILE A 196 27.26 -27.33 15.25
N GLY A 197 28.38 -26.75 14.84
CA GLY A 197 29.54 -27.49 14.39
C GLY A 197 30.41 -27.75 15.62
N ASN A 198 30.29 -28.97 16.17
CA ASN A 198 31.13 -29.48 17.25
C ASN A 198 32.62 -29.18 17.01
N ILE A 199 33.24 -28.43 17.91
CA ILE A 199 34.70 -28.34 18.00
C ILE A 199 35.16 -29.62 18.70
N THR A 200 35.32 -30.71 17.94
CA THR A 200 35.97 -31.91 18.44
C THR A 200 37.47 -31.65 18.49
N THR A 201 37.99 -31.40 19.70
CA THR A 201 39.42 -31.40 20.00
C THR A 201 40.05 -32.74 19.58
N PRO A 202 41.02 -32.77 18.64
CA PRO A 202 41.82 -33.96 18.43
C PRO A 202 42.83 -34.06 19.57
N GLY A 203 42.73 -35.13 20.34
CA GLY A 203 43.77 -35.53 21.30
C GLY A 203 45.09 -35.76 20.58
N ASN A 204 46.18 -35.31 21.20
CA ASN A 204 47.55 -35.53 20.78
C ASN A 204 48.04 -36.85 21.41
N PRO A 205 48.37 -37.91 20.65
CA PRO A 205 49.01 -39.10 21.20
C PRO A 205 50.53 -39.07 21.00
N THR A 206 51.23 -39.58 22.01
CA THR A 206 52.59 -40.15 21.99
C THR A 206 53.74 -39.16 21.75
N GLY A 207 54.79 -39.10 22.58
CA GLY A 207 55.47 -40.21 23.24
C GLY A 207 56.62 -40.67 22.35
N TYR A 208 57.83 -40.15 22.62
CA TYR A 208 59.15 -40.79 22.61
C TYR A 208 60.16 -39.78 23.17
#